data_AF-A0A501XIT4-F1
#
_entry.id   AF-A0A501XIT4-F1
#
_cell.length_a   1.000
_cell.length_b   1.000
_cell.length_c   1.000
_cell.angle_alpha   90.00
_cell.angle_beta   90.00
_cell.angle_gamma   90.00
#
_symmetry.space_group_name_H-M   'P 1'
#
loop_
_entity.id
_entity.type
_entity.pdbx_description
1 polymer ?
#
loop_
_entity_poly.entity_id
_entity_poly.type
_entity_poly.pdbx_seq_one_letter_code
_entity_poly.pdbx_strand_id
1 'polypeptide(L)'
;MMNRFDKFALAAVMLVTLLCAGSMVPIFQYYLETLTPASLMMGIAGWLIATFGPPLVALWCWRKAKQVRFPWMLHLGMLAGAIILLETGKSMMLAAMDAPDFDAMMGGPSNPPDLLFLIVIGGYFSGLAYQRISSASRRG
;
A
#
# COMPACT_ATOMS: atom_id res chain seq x y z
N MET A 1 -2.46 23.05 4.00
CA MET A 1 -3.27 22.85 2.78
C MET A 1 -2.80 21.60 2.05
N MET A 2 -3.74 20.74 1.65
CA MET A 2 -3.47 19.48 0.93
C MET A 2 -3.18 19.79 -0.55
N ASN A 3 -2.04 19.32 -1.08
CA ASN A 3 -1.64 19.61 -2.45
C ASN A 3 -2.47 18.77 -3.44
N ARG A 4 -2.55 19.16 -4.72
CA ARG A 4 -3.35 18.43 -5.73
C ARG A 4 -2.95 16.96 -5.85
N PHE A 5 -1.66 16.66 -5.70
CA PHE A 5 -1.13 15.29 -5.66
C PHE A 5 -1.65 14.47 -4.48
N ASP A 6 -1.78 15.06 -3.29
CA ASP A 6 -2.27 14.36 -2.11
C ASP A 6 -3.74 13.95 -2.30
N LYS A 7 -4.52 14.77 -3.02
CA LYS A 7 -5.91 14.45 -3.39
C LYS A 7 -5.99 13.30 -4.39
N PHE A 8 -5.11 13.27 -5.39
CA PHE A 8 -5.04 12.16 -6.35
C PHE A 8 -4.59 10.86 -5.69
N ALA A 9 -3.61 10.91 -4.79
CA ALA A 9 -3.18 9.74 -4.04
C ALA A 9 -4.31 9.19 -3.16
N LEU A 10 -5.03 10.06 -2.44
CA LEU A 10 -6.21 9.67 -1.65
C LEU A 10 -7.33 9.08 -2.53
N ALA A 11 -7.61 9.70 -3.68
CA ALA A 11 -8.61 9.20 -4.62
C ALA A 11 -8.21 7.83 -5.19
N ALA A 12 -6.94 7.62 -5.54
CA ALA A 12 -6.43 6.33 -6.01
C ALA A 12 -6.52 5.26 -4.92
N VAL A 13 -6.12 5.57 -3.68
CA VAL A 13 -6.25 4.65 -2.54
C VAL A 13 -7.72 4.30 -2.31
N MET A 14 -8.62 5.29 -2.27
CA MET A 14 -10.06 5.04 -2.12
C MET A 14 -10.63 4.19 -3.25
N LEU A 15 -10.29 4.49 -4.51
CA LEU A 15 -10.81 3.78 -5.67
C LEU A 15 -10.35 2.32 -5.69
N VAL A 16 -9.06 2.07 -5.43
CA VAL A 16 -8.53 0.71 -5.31
C VAL A 16 -9.14 -0.01 -4.11
N THR A 17 -9.29 0.67 -2.97
CA THR A 17 -9.94 0.10 -1.78
C THR A 17 -11.38 -0.31 -2.09
N LEU A 18 -12.14 0.51 -2.83
CA LEU A 18 -13.51 0.20 -3.23
C LEU A 18 -13.59 -0.96 -4.23
N LEU A 19 -12.72 -0.95 -5.25
CA LEU A 19 -12.67 -2.01 -6.26
C LEU A 19 -12.28 -3.36 -5.64
N CYS A 20 -11.42 -3.33 -4.62
CA CYS A 20 -10.93 -4.51 -3.95
C CYS A 20 -11.77 -4.94 -2.73
N ALA A 21 -12.54 -4.04 -2.12
CA ALA A 21 -13.43 -4.40 -1.02
C ALA A 21 -14.53 -5.35 -1.49
N GLY A 22 -15.06 -5.14 -2.71
CA GLY A 22 -16.09 -6.00 -3.30
C GLY A 22 -15.63 -7.44 -3.52
N SER A 23 -14.37 -7.66 -3.92
CA SER A 23 -13.81 -9.01 -4.09
C SER A 23 -13.48 -9.70 -2.75
N MET A 24 -13.34 -8.93 -1.67
CA MET A 24 -13.00 -9.46 -0.34
C MET A 24 -14.20 -9.97 0.46
N VAL A 25 -15.42 -9.49 0.19
CA VAL A 25 -16.63 -9.91 0.92
C VAL A 25 -16.86 -11.44 0.93
N PRO A 26 -16.86 -12.15 -0.21
CA PRO A 26 -17.09 -13.61 -0.21
C PRO A 26 -15.96 -14.38 0.50
N ILE A 27 -14.73 -13.87 0.43
CA ILE A 27 -13.55 -14.44 1.09
C ILE A 27 -13.70 -14.31 2.61
N PHE A 28 -14.12 -13.14 3.09
CA PHE A 28 -14.40 -12.92 4.51
C PHE A 28 -15.52 -13.81 5.04
N GLN A 29 -16.57 -14.05 4.25
CA GLN A 29 -17.65 -14.95 4.64
C GLN A 29 -17.18 -16.39 4.80
N TYR A 30 -16.35 -16.88 3.88
CA TYR A 30 -15.74 -18.22 3.98
C TYR A 30 -14.90 -18.38 5.26
N TYR A 31 -14.12 -17.37 5.62
CA TYR A 31 -13.26 -17.42 6.82
C TYR A 31 -13.99 -17.21 8.14
N LEU A 32 -15.14 -16.53 8.14
CA LEU A 32 -15.99 -16.40 9.32
C LEU A 32 -16.53 -17.75 9.80
N GLU A 33 -16.75 -18.69 8.89
CA GLU A 33 -17.27 -20.02 9.19
C GLU A 33 -16.17 -21.03 9.57
N THR A 34 -14.91 -20.76 9.19
CA THR A 34 -13.80 -21.73 9.31
C THR A 34 -12.70 -21.33 10.29
N LEU A 35 -12.53 -20.05 10.62
CA LEU A 35 -11.46 -19.57 11.50
C LEU A 35 -11.97 -19.17 12.89
N THR A 36 -11.06 -19.25 13.86
CA THR A 36 -11.29 -18.63 15.18
C THR A 36 -11.35 -17.11 15.06
N PRO A 37 -12.09 -16.40 15.93
CA PRO A 37 -12.14 -14.94 15.92
C PRO A 37 -10.76 -14.27 16.02
N ALA A 38 -9.84 -14.86 16.79
CA ALA A 38 -8.49 -14.35 16.96
C ALA A 38 -7.68 -14.43 15.66
N SER A 39 -7.73 -15.56 14.95
CA SER A 39 -7.10 -15.73 13.64
C SER A 39 -7.69 -14.75 12.62
N LEU A 40 -9.01 -14.60 12.60
CA LEU A 40 -9.69 -13.66 11.71
C LEU A 40 -9.22 -12.21 11.95
N MET A 41 -9.11 -11.79 13.22
CA MET A 41 -8.62 -10.45 13.56
C MET A 41 -7.17 -10.24 13.11
N MET A 42 -6.29 -11.25 13.26
CA MET A 42 -4.91 -11.16 12.76
C MET A 42 -4.86 -11.06 11.23
N GLY A 43 -5.69 -11.83 10.52
CA GLY A 43 -5.81 -11.76 9.07
C GLY A 43 -6.26 -10.37 8.60
N ILE A 44 -7.28 -9.79 9.24
CA ILE A 44 -7.74 -8.42 8.96
C ILE A 44 -6.62 -7.41 9.22
N ALA A 45 -5.91 -7.52 10.34
CA ALA A 45 -4.80 -6.63 10.66
C ALA A 45 -3.69 -6.71 9.60
N GLY A 46 -3.29 -7.93 9.21
CA GLY A 46 -2.31 -8.15 8.15
C GLY A 46 -2.74 -7.53 6.82
N TRP A 47 -4.01 -7.72 6.44
CA TRP A 47 -4.58 -7.12 5.23
C TRP A 47 -4.56 -5.59 5.28
N LEU A 48 -4.95 -4.99 6.40
CA LEU A 48 -4.92 -3.53 6.60
C LEU A 48 -3.49 -2.99 6.50
N ILE A 49 -2.51 -3.67 7.11
CA ILE A 49 -1.10 -3.28 7.07
C ILE A 49 -0.56 -3.36 5.63
N ALA A 50 -0.80 -4.47 4.93
CA ALA A 50 -0.34 -4.65 3.56
C ALA A 50 -0.97 -3.63 2.60
N THR A 51 -2.26 -3.33 2.77
CA THR A 51 -3.01 -2.44 1.88
C THR A 51 -2.73 -0.96 2.15
N PHE A 52 -2.79 -0.53 3.41
CA PHE A 52 -2.72 0.89 3.77
C PHE A 52 -1.34 1.34 4.26
N GLY A 53 -0.48 0.41 4.69
CA GLY A 53 0.88 0.70 5.13
C GLY A 53 1.73 1.40 4.07
N PRO A 54 1.90 0.84 2.86
CA PRO A 54 2.71 1.47 1.81
C PRO A 54 2.25 2.89 1.41
N PRO A 55 0.94 3.16 1.17
CA PRO A 55 0.45 4.53 0.95
C PRO A 55 0.78 5.50 2.09
N LEU A 56 0.60 5.07 3.35
CA LEU A 56 0.84 5.92 4.51
C LEU A 56 2.32 6.29 4.64
N VAL A 57 3.23 5.32 4.46
CA VAL A 57 4.67 5.58 4.43
C VAL A 57 5.06 6.49 3.27
N ALA A 58 4.50 6.26 2.08
CA ALA A 58 4.74 7.13 0.93
C ALA A 58 4.33 8.58 1.22
N LEU A 59 3.11 8.80 1.71
CA LEU A 59 2.62 10.13 2.09
C LEU A 59 3.49 10.77 3.18
N TRP A 60 3.87 10.00 4.20
CA TRP A 60 4.71 10.49 5.29
C TRP A 60 6.09 10.91 4.78
N CYS A 61 6.77 10.06 4.01
CA CYS A 61 8.07 10.36 3.41
C CYS A 61 7.98 11.58 2.48
N TRP A 62 6.92 11.71 1.68
CA TRP A 62 6.71 12.86 0.79
C TRP A 62 6.58 14.19 1.56
N ARG A 63 5.83 14.18 2.66
CA ARG A 63 5.65 15.37 3.51
C ARG A 63 6.94 15.73 4.25
N LYS A 64 7.67 14.73 4.75
CA LYS A 64 8.92 14.91 5.48
C LYS A 64 10.10 15.29 4.58
N ALA A 65 10.13 14.84 3.33
CA ALA A 65 11.16 15.21 2.36
C ALA A 65 11.31 16.73 2.19
N LYS A 66 10.22 17.50 2.37
CA LYS A 66 10.25 18.98 2.28
C LYS A 66 10.92 19.67 3.47
N GLN A 67 11.14 18.95 4.57
CA GLN A 67 11.62 19.50 5.84
C GLN A 67 13.07 19.10 6.15
N VAL A 68 13.64 18.17 5.39
CA VAL A 68 14.97 17.60 5.67
C VAL A 68 16.02 18.09 4.69
N ARG A 69 17.28 18.16 5.14
CA ARG A 69 18.43 18.54 4.32
C ARG A 69 18.71 17.55 3.18
N PHE A 70 18.44 16.26 3.40
CA PHE A 70 18.73 15.18 2.46
C PHE A 70 17.44 14.41 2.08
N PRO A 71 16.57 15.00 1.24
CA PRO A 71 15.27 14.40 0.89
C PRO A 71 15.40 13.03 0.20
N TRP A 72 16.49 12.80 -0.54
CA TRP A 72 16.74 11.55 -1.26
C TRP A 72 16.81 10.33 -0.33
N MET A 73 17.30 10.48 0.90
CA MET A 73 17.36 9.39 1.88
C MET A 73 15.95 8.94 2.29
N LEU A 74 15.00 9.89 2.45
CA LEU A 74 13.61 9.56 2.75
C LEU A 74 12.89 8.89 1.57
N HIS A 75 13.27 9.22 0.33
CA HIS A 75 12.72 8.56 -0.86
C HIS A 75 13.22 7.11 -0.99
N LEU A 76 14.48 6.84 -0.66
CA LEU A 76 14.99 5.45 -0.59
C LEU A 76 14.38 4.68 0.58
N GLY A 77 14.30 5.32 1.76
CA GLY A 77 13.66 4.73 2.94
C GLY A 77 12.17 4.45 2.74
N MET A 78 11.49 5.22 1.89
CA MET A 78 10.10 4.96 1.51
C MET A 78 9.96 3.57 0.88
N LEU A 79 10.79 3.25 -0.12
CA LEU A 79 10.70 1.98 -0.83
C LEU A 79 10.95 0.80 0.12
N ALA A 80 12.01 0.89 0.93
CA ALA A 80 12.31 -0.12 1.94
C ALA A 80 11.15 -0.30 2.94
N GLY A 81 10.62 0.80 3.47
CA GLY A 81 9.50 0.76 4.41
C GLY A 81 8.20 0.22 3.79
N ALA A 82 7.93 0.56 2.54
CA ALA A 82 6.78 0.07 1.79
C ALA A 82 6.86 -1.44 1.57
N ILE A 83 8.04 -1.96 1.18
CA ILE A 83 8.27 -3.41 1.03
C ILE A 83 8.10 -4.12 2.37
N ILE A 84 8.71 -3.60 3.44
CA ILE A 84 8.61 -4.20 4.78
C ILE A 84 7.16 -4.30 5.21
N LEU A 85 6.36 -3.25 5.04
CA LEU A 85 4.95 -3.28 5.43
C LEU A 85 4.11 -4.23 4.59
N LEU A 86 4.36 -4.29 3.28
CA LEU A 86 3.69 -5.25 2.39
C LEU A 86 3.98 -6.69 2.84
N GLU A 87 5.27 -7.05 2.97
CA GLU A 87 5.71 -8.39 3.36
C GLU A 87 5.26 -8.76 4.77
N THR A 88 5.30 -7.81 5.71
CA THR A 88 4.82 -8.03 7.09
C THR A 88 3.33 -8.30 7.10
N GLY A 89 2.53 -7.50 6.40
CA GLY A 89 1.09 -7.70 6.33
C GLY A 89 0.70 -9.03 5.67
N LYS A 90 1.39 -9.40 4.57
CA LYS A 90 1.21 -10.70 3.90
C LYS A 90 1.58 -11.87 4.82
N SER A 91 2.72 -11.79 5.51
CA SER A 91 3.15 -12.82 6.46
C SER A 91 2.15 -13.00 7.60
N MET A 92 1.59 -11.90 8.13
CA MET A 92 0.54 -11.96 9.15
C MET A 92 -0.75 -12.61 8.65
N MET A 93 -1.18 -12.30 7.42
CA MET A 93 -2.34 -12.95 6.80
C MET A 93 -2.12 -14.45 6.62
N LEU A 94 -0.96 -14.85 6.09
CA LEU A 94 -0.62 -16.27 5.88
C LEU A 94 -0.58 -17.04 7.18
N ALA A 95 0.08 -16.49 8.20
CA ALA A 95 0.16 -17.09 9.52
C ALA A 95 -1.23 -17.26 10.17
N ALA A 96 -2.16 -16.35 9.89
CA ALA A 96 -3.52 -16.40 10.44
C ALA A 96 -4.42 -17.44 9.75
N MET A 97 -4.17 -17.73 8.48
CA MET A 97 -5.01 -18.59 7.65
C MET A 97 -4.50 -20.04 7.55
N ASP A 98 -3.36 -20.35 8.18
CA ASP A 98 -2.67 -21.65 8.11
C ASP A 98 -2.56 -22.19 6.67
N ALA A 99 -2.35 -21.26 5.74
CA ALA A 99 -2.37 -21.52 4.31
C ALA A 99 -0.94 -21.74 3.81
N PRO A 100 -0.69 -22.81 3.04
CA PRO A 100 0.63 -23.08 2.50
C PRO A 100 1.05 -22.06 1.42
N ASP A 101 0.08 -21.39 0.80
CA ASP A 101 0.36 -20.34 -0.18
C ASP A 101 -0.79 -19.33 -0.30
N PHE A 102 -0.45 -18.07 -0.58
CA PHE A 102 -1.42 -16.98 -0.74
C PHE A 102 -2.20 -17.13 -2.06
N ASP A 103 -1.55 -17.70 -3.08
CA ASP A 103 -2.11 -17.94 -4.42
C ASP A 103 -3.23 -19.00 -4.42
N ALA A 104 -3.19 -19.96 -3.49
CA ALA A 104 -4.24 -20.96 -3.32
C ALA A 104 -5.57 -20.35 -2.83
N MET A 105 -5.52 -19.17 -2.20
CA MET A 105 -6.68 -18.54 -1.57
C MET A 105 -7.32 -17.42 -2.42
N MET A 106 -6.59 -16.86 -3.40
CA MET A 106 -6.96 -15.60 -4.07
C MET A 106 -6.92 -15.64 -5.61
N GLY A 107 -6.54 -16.77 -6.21
CA GLY A 107 -6.67 -17.01 -7.65
C GLY A 107 -5.94 -15.99 -8.52
N GLY A 108 -4.60 -16.02 -8.54
CA GLY A 108 -3.80 -15.24 -9.49
C GLY A 108 -3.68 -13.75 -9.17
N PRO A 109 -3.36 -12.87 -10.15
CA PRO A 109 -2.79 -11.53 -9.97
C PRO A 109 -3.76 -10.47 -9.41
N SER A 110 -4.82 -10.89 -8.73
CA SER A 110 -5.92 -10.09 -8.19
C SER A 110 -5.70 -9.60 -6.74
N ASN A 111 -4.48 -9.69 -6.20
CA ASN A 111 -4.23 -9.35 -4.80
C ASN A 111 -4.24 -7.82 -4.59
N PRO A 112 -5.24 -7.27 -3.86
CA PRO A 112 -5.40 -5.83 -3.66
C PRO A 112 -4.16 -5.10 -3.12
N PRO A 113 -3.44 -5.62 -2.10
CA PRO A 113 -2.26 -4.96 -1.56
C PRO A 113 -1.13 -4.86 -2.58
N ASP A 114 -0.90 -5.91 -3.40
CA ASP A 114 0.19 -5.93 -4.39
C ASP A 114 -0.09 -4.92 -5.52
N LEU A 115 -1.34 -4.84 -6.01
CA LEU A 115 -1.75 -3.84 -7.01
C LEU A 115 -1.62 -2.42 -6.46
N LEU A 116 -2.10 -2.20 -5.24
CA LEU A 116 -2.06 -0.89 -4.60
C LEU A 116 -0.60 -0.46 -4.32
N PHE A 117 0.26 -1.40 -3.94
CA PHE A 117 1.69 -1.18 -3.80
C PHE A 117 2.35 -0.74 -5.11
N LEU A 118 2.07 -1.41 -6.23
CA LEU A 118 2.57 -1.02 -7.55
C LEU A 118 2.08 0.39 -7.95
N ILE A 119 0.81 0.69 -7.73
CA ILE A 119 0.23 2.03 -7.98
C ILE A 119 0.92 3.09 -7.12
N VAL A 120 1.18 2.80 -5.85
CA VAL A 120 1.87 3.72 -4.93
C VAL A 120 3.29 3.98 -5.40
N ILE A 121 4.07 2.94 -5.72
CA ILE A 121 5.44 3.11 -6.22
C ILE A 121 5.44 3.90 -7.53
N GLY A 122 4.64 3.49 -8.51
CA GLY A 122 4.54 4.14 -9.81
C GLY A 122 4.14 5.60 -9.67
N GLY A 123 3.09 5.89 -8.90
CA GLY A 123 2.60 7.24 -8.65
C GLY A 123 3.62 8.12 -7.91
N TYR A 124 4.30 7.57 -6.91
CA TYR A 124 5.28 8.29 -6.12
C TYR A 124 6.50 8.71 -6.94
N PHE A 125 7.12 7.77 -7.65
CA PHE A 125 8.32 8.06 -8.45
C PHE A 125 8.00 8.88 -9.69
N SER A 126 6.83 8.69 -10.32
CA SER A 126 6.36 9.57 -11.40
C SER A 126 6.15 11.00 -10.92
N GLY A 127 5.53 11.17 -9.74
CA GLY A 127 5.38 12.48 -9.11
C GLY A 127 6.74 13.14 -8.80
N LEU A 128 7.71 12.35 -8.33
CA LEU A 128 9.07 12.84 -8.04
C LEU A 128 9.79 13.29 -9.33
N ALA A 129 9.71 12.49 -10.39
CA ALA A 129 10.28 12.83 -11.70
C ALA A 129 9.67 14.13 -12.26
N TYR A 130 8.33 14.25 -12.21
CA TYR A 130 7.63 15.46 -12.65
C TYR A 130 8.04 16.72 -11.88
N GLN A 131 8.22 16.62 -10.55
CA GLN A 131 8.71 17.74 -9.75
C GLN A 131 10.12 18.18 -10.13
N ARG A 132 11.01 17.22 -10.44
CA ARG A 132 12.39 17.51 -10.87
C ARG A 132 12.43 18.21 -12.23
N ILE A 133 11.67 17.70 -13.20
CA ILE A 133 11.58 18.28 -14.55
C ILE A 133 11.00 19.70 -14.51
N SER A 134 9.88 19.88 -13.81
CA SER A 134 9.21 21.20 -13.72
C SER A 134 10.05 22.25 -12.98
N SER A 135 10.86 21.83 -11.99
CA SER A 135 11.79 22.72 -11.30
C SER A 135 12.99 23.12 -12.16
N ALA A 136 13.46 22.22 -13.03
CA ALA A 136 14.56 22.52 -13.97
C ALA A 136 14.10 23.51 -15.06
N SER A 137 12.90 23.32 -15.62
CA SER A 137 12.33 24.20 -16.64
C SER A 137 12.07 25.63 -16.16
N ARG A 138 11.93 25.88 -14.86
CA ARG A 138 11.75 27.24 -14.31
C ARG A 138 13.06 28.01 -14.08
N ARG A 139 14.21 27.34 -14.23
CA ARG A 139 15.54 27.94 -13.96
C ARG A 139 16.30 28.30 -15.23
N GLY A 140 15.87 27.81 -16.39
CA GLY A 140 16.39 28.20 -17.71
C GLY A 140 15.48 29.25 -18.33
#